data_AF-C9XWG5-F1
#
_entry.id   AF-C9XWG5-F1
#
_cell.length_a   1.000
_cell.length_b   1.000
_cell.length_c   1.000
_cell.angle_alpha   90.00
_cell.angle_beta   90.00
_cell.angle_gamma   90.00
#
_symmetry.space_group_name_H-M   'P 1'
#
loop_
_entity.id
_entity.type
_entity.pdbx_description
1 polymer ?
#
loop_
_entity_poly.entity_id
_entity_poly.type
_entity_poly.pdbx_seq_one_letter_code
_entity_poly.pdbx_strand_id
1 'polypeptide(L)'
;MPYYIMRDCGLLKNFKKNQVSQGISALKIFMLICLKSEIDENGIYSANLTYDQISQICSLSRKLVSDGLRFLKATGAIEVSGDRKKKYILLNCERNDGVRRVARFSSTNGHWCKLPFKGVVDEKNRITAFEAMTNRSVHELNALRLFLYLLMVRSRGFSHSFVTLKKIKTRLSINYQEVIIAIGYLQSLGLVVKVDVGTNSIGNYDERFSISFLVCGWEGLEWKPRYLSEEQEKNQINDVF
;
A
#
# COMPACT_ATOMS: atom_id res chain seq x y z
N MET A 1 -1.59 -4.53 -6.69
CA MET A 1 -2.22 -4.63 -5.35
C MET A 1 -3.68 -4.23 -5.46
N PRO A 2 -4.64 -5.09 -5.09
CA PRO A 2 -6.05 -4.72 -5.03
C PRO A 2 -6.30 -3.78 -3.85
N TYR A 3 -7.22 -2.83 -4.00
CA TYR A 3 -7.53 -1.86 -2.96
C TYR A 3 -9.00 -1.76 -2.58
N TYR A 4 -9.91 -2.45 -3.26
CA TYR A 4 -11.35 -2.30 -3.00
C TYR A 4 -11.70 -2.55 -1.53
N ILE A 5 -11.30 -3.70 -0.98
CA ILE A 5 -11.53 -4.03 0.43
C ILE A 5 -10.81 -3.04 1.36
N MET A 6 -9.57 -2.69 1.01
CA MET A 6 -8.72 -1.81 1.82
C MET A 6 -9.29 -0.39 1.96
N ARG A 7 -9.65 0.23 0.84
CA ARG A 7 -10.03 1.64 0.75
C ARG A 7 -11.53 1.86 0.71
N ASP A 8 -12.24 1.09 -0.11
CA ASP A 8 -13.63 1.37 -0.46
C ASP A 8 -14.61 0.66 0.50
N CYS A 9 -14.26 -0.53 1.01
CA CYS A 9 -14.96 -1.17 2.13
C CYS A 9 -14.48 -0.69 3.52
N GLY A 10 -13.48 0.19 3.56
CA GLY A 10 -13.05 0.86 4.79
C GLY A 10 -12.19 0.02 5.74
N LEU A 11 -11.58 -1.08 5.30
CA LEU A 11 -10.67 -1.87 6.17
C LEU A 11 -9.56 -0.98 6.74
N LEU A 12 -8.90 -0.15 5.91
CA LEU A 12 -7.89 0.79 6.39
C LEU A 12 -8.43 1.73 7.47
N LYS A 13 -9.70 2.13 7.43
CA LYS A 13 -10.32 3.01 8.43
C LYS A 13 -10.58 2.31 9.76
N ASN A 14 -10.90 1.01 9.73
CA ASN A 14 -11.52 0.27 10.82
C ASN A 14 -10.55 -0.48 11.75
N PHE A 15 -9.23 -0.28 11.63
CA PHE A 15 -8.28 -0.85 12.59
C PHE A 15 -8.52 -0.28 13.99
N LYS A 16 -8.64 -1.17 14.98
CA LYS A 16 -8.87 -0.78 16.37
C LYS A 16 -7.58 -0.33 17.04
N LYS A 17 -7.63 0.80 17.76
CA LYS A 17 -6.48 1.34 18.51
C LYS A 17 -5.96 0.41 19.61
N ASN A 18 -6.78 -0.51 20.13
CA ASN A 18 -6.35 -1.52 21.11
C ASN A 18 -5.82 -2.82 20.47
N GLN A 19 -5.76 -2.92 19.14
CA GLN A 19 -5.27 -4.08 18.40
C GLN A 19 -4.12 -3.69 17.45
N VAL A 20 -3.22 -2.82 17.92
CA VAL A 20 -2.13 -2.22 17.12
C VAL A 20 -1.27 -3.27 16.44
N SER A 21 -0.73 -4.23 17.20
CA SER A 21 0.16 -5.27 16.66
C SER A 21 -0.53 -6.19 15.65
N GLN A 22 -1.83 -6.48 15.84
CA GLN A 22 -2.62 -7.21 14.85
C GLN A 22 -2.79 -6.39 13.56
N GLY A 23 -3.04 -5.08 13.68
CA GLY A 23 -3.15 -4.20 12.52
C GLY A 23 -1.85 -4.10 11.73
N ILE A 24 -0.72 -3.90 12.41
CA ILE A 24 0.61 -3.83 11.78
C ILE A 24 0.91 -5.15 11.08
N SER A 25 0.71 -6.29 11.77
CA SER A 25 0.96 -7.60 11.17
C SER A 25 0.07 -7.86 9.96
N ALA A 26 -1.22 -7.55 10.02
CA ALA A 26 -2.13 -7.69 8.88
C ALA A 26 -1.66 -6.87 7.67
N LEU A 27 -1.27 -5.61 7.85
CA LEU A 27 -0.82 -4.76 6.74
C LEU A 27 0.52 -5.21 6.15
N LYS A 28 1.49 -5.58 7.00
CA LYS A 28 2.77 -6.15 6.54
C LYS A 28 2.57 -7.43 5.73
N ILE A 29 1.73 -8.34 6.22
CA ILE A 29 1.44 -9.61 5.56
C ILE A 29 0.70 -9.38 4.25
N PHE A 30 -0.27 -8.48 4.20
CA PHE A 30 -0.98 -8.15 2.96
C PHE A 30 -0.03 -7.57 1.91
N MET A 31 0.87 -6.65 2.29
CA MET A 31 1.90 -6.12 1.40
C MET A 31 2.82 -7.24 0.88
N LEU A 32 3.27 -8.14 1.76
CA LEU A 32 4.09 -9.27 1.37
C LEU A 32 3.38 -10.19 0.36
N ILE A 33 2.11 -10.55 0.63
CA ILE A 33 1.30 -11.35 -0.30
C ILE A 33 1.22 -10.62 -1.65
N CYS A 34 0.98 -9.30 -1.67
CA CYS A 34 0.97 -8.53 -2.92
C CYS A 34 2.31 -8.55 -3.66
N LEU A 35 3.44 -8.44 -2.96
CA LEU A 35 4.78 -8.45 -3.55
C LEU A 35 5.19 -9.83 -4.08
N LYS A 36 4.67 -10.91 -3.48
CA LYS A 36 4.99 -12.30 -3.81
C LYS A 36 3.88 -13.02 -4.58
N SER A 37 2.86 -12.30 -5.00
CA SER A 37 1.77 -12.90 -5.76
C SER A 37 2.18 -13.13 -7.20
N GLU A 38 1.92 -14.34 -7.66
CA GLU A 38 2.03 -14.74 -9.07
C GLU A 38 0.62 -14.97 -9.62
N ILE A 39 0.52 -14.95 -10.95
CA ILE A 39 -0.72 -15.19 -11.68
C ILE A 39 -0.81 -16.69 -11.97
N ASP A 40 -1.91 -17.33 -11.58
CA ASP A 40 -2.15 -18.72 -11.96
C ASP A 40 -2.82 -18.85 -13.34
N GLU A 41 -3.07 -20.08 -13.78
CA GLU A 41 -3.69 -20.42 -15.06
C GLU A 41 -5.06 -19.75 -15.30
N ASN A 42 -5.76 -19.36 -14.21
CA ASN A 42 -7.06 -18.70 -14.27
C ASN A 42 -6.94 -17.17 -14.21
N GLY A 43 -5.72 -16.62 -14.28
CA GLY A 43 -5.48 -15.19 -14.16
C GLY A 43 -5.61 -14.65 -12.73
N ILE A 44 -5.61 -15.52 -11.72
CA ILE A 44 -5.84 -15.14 -10.32
C ILE A 44 -4.50 -14.89 -9.62
N TYR A 45 -4.40 -13.75 -8.92
CA TYR A 45 -3.23 -13.41 -8.13
C TYR A 45 -3.23 -14.12 -6.78
N SER A 46 -2.15 -14.85 -6.52
CA SER A 46 -1.96 -15.57 -5.26
C SER A 46 -0.50 -15.78 -4.91
N ALA A 47 -0.20 -15.95 -3.62
CA ALA A 47 1.14 -16.22 -3.13
C ALA A 47 1.19 -17.54 -2.35
N ASN A 48 2.20 -18.36 -2.63
CA ASN A 48 2.53 -19.54 -1.84
C ASN A 48 3.61 -19.18 -0.82
N LEU A 49 3.25 -19.05 0.45
CA LEU A 49 4.17 -18.64 1.51
C LEU A 49 4.04 -19.54 2.75
N THR A 50 5.17 -19.94 3.32
CA THR A 50 5.18 -20.61 4.61
C THR A 50 5.07 -19.60 5.76
N TYR A 51 4.65 -20.06 6.93
CA TYR A 51 4.63 -19.21 8.13
C TYR A 51 6.01 -18.64 8.47
N ASP A 52 7.08 -19.42 8.23
CA ASP A 52 8.45 -19.01 8.50
C ASP A 52 8.93 -17.94 7.51
N GLN A 53 8.58 -18.08 6.23
CA GLN A 53 8.85 -17.02 5.23
C GLN A 53 8.14 -15.71 5.60
N ILE A 54 6.87 -15.78 6.01
CA ILE A 54 6.13 -14.59 6.43
C ILE A 54 6.77 -13.99 7.69
N SER A 55 7.09 -14.82 8.68
CA SER A 55 7.73 -14.41 9.93
C SER A 55 9.05 -13.68 9.68
N GLN A 56 9.91 -14.25 8.82
CA GLN A 56 11.21 -13.69 8.48
C GLN A 56 11.08 -12.37 7.70
N ILE A 57 10.33 -12.34 6.59
CA ILE A 57 10.27 -11.18 5.70
C ILE A 57 9.49 -10.02 6.33
N CYS A 58 8.43 -10.30 7.12
CA CYS A 58 7.66 -9.27 7.80
C CYS A 58 8.25 -8.84 9.16
N SER A 59 9.30 -9.52 9.64
CA SER A 59 9.86 -9.33 10.98
C SER A 59 8.78 -9.46 12.07
N LEU A 60 8.04 -10.57 12.02
CA LEU A 60 6.91 -10.86 12.90
C LEU A 60 7.12 -12.19 13.64
N SER A 61 6.66 -12.28 14.88
CA SER A 61 6.56 -13.57 15.56
C SER A 61 5.48 -14.46 14.93
N ARG A 62 5.58 -15.78 15.10
CA ARG A 62 4.55 -16.73 14.62
C ARG A 62 3.15 -16.41 15.11
N LYS A 63 3.02 -15.89 16.34
CA LYS A 63 1.74 -15.43 16.89
C LYS A 63 1.17 -14.26 16.09
N LEU A 64 1.98 -13.24 15.79
CA LEU A 64 1.54 -12.09 14.99
C LEU A 64 1.23 -12.48 13.54
N VAL A 65 1.96 -13.43 12.96
CA VAL A 65 1.63 -14.00 11.65
C VAL A 65 0.23 -14.63 11.67
N SER A 66 -0.04 -15.48 12.65
CA SER A 66 -1.35 -16.12 12.82
C SER A 66 -2.48 -15.10 13.02
N ASP A 67 -2.28 -14.12 13.91
CA ASP A 67 -3.28 -13.11 14.25
C ASP A 67 -3.56 -12.18 13.06
N GLY A 68 -2.54 -11.80 12.29
CA GLY A 68 -2.66 -10.98 11.08
C GLY A 68 -3.35 -11.73 9.92
N LEU A 69 -2.97 -12.98 9.65
CA LEU A 69 -3.63 -13.81 8.64
C LEU A 69 -5.11 -14.05 8.97
N ARG A 70 -5.42 -14.35 10.24
CA ARG A 70 -6.80 -14.51 10.71
C ARG A 70 -7.61 -13.24 10.48
N PHE A 71 -7.03 -12.07 10.78
CA PHE A 71 -7.67 -10.78 10.55
C PHE A 71 -7.93 -10.51 9.06
N LEU A 72 -6.94 -10.73 8.19
CA LEU A 72 -7.10 -10.54 6.74
C LEU A 72 -8.16 -11.46 6.14
N LYS A 73 -8.24 -12.72 6.60
CA LYS A 73 -9.28 -13.66 6.19
C LYS A 73 -10.66 -13.21 6.67
N ALA A 74 -10.78 -12.85 7.94
CA ALA A 74 -12.05 -12.41 8.53
C ALA A 74 -12.60 -11.13 7.89
N THR A 75 -11.72 -10.24 7.42
CA THR A 75 -12.09 -8.99 6.74
C THR A 75 -12.32 -9.16 5.23
N GLY A 76 -12.11 -10.36 4.68
CA GLY A 76 -12.28 -10.62 3.26
C GLY A 76 -11.21 -9.95 2.38
N ALA A 77 -10.05 -9.59 2.93
CA ALA A 77 -8.94 -9.07 2.14
C ALA A 77 -8.18 -10.19 1.40
N ILE A 78 -8.19 -11.40 1.98
CA ILE A 78 -7.60 -12.59 1.40
C ILE A 78 -8.52 -13.81 1.58
N GLU A 79 -8.36 -14.78 0.70
CA GLU A 79 -8.82 -16.15 0.87
C GLU A 79 -7.59 -17.06 1.10
N VAL A 80 -7.76 -18.14 1.87
CA VAL A 80 -6.68 -19.11 2.13
C VAL A 80 -7.14 -20.48 1.66
N SER A 81 -6.34 -21.12 0.80
CA SER A 81 -6.59 -22.47 0.27
C SER A 81 -5.38 -23.39 0.49
N GLY A 82 -5.60 -24.69 0.33
CA GLY A 82 -4.60 -25.74 0.53
C GLY A 82 -4.41 -26.14 2.00
N ASP A 83 -4.14 -27.43 2.23
CA ASP A 83 -3.93 -27.96 3.60
C ASP A 83 -2.47 -27.90 4.03
N ARG A 84 -1.57 -28.54 3.28
CA ARG A 84 -0.13 -28.64 3.61
C ARG A 84 0.67 -27.43 3.12
N LYS A 85 0.41 -26.96 1.90
CA LYS A 85 0.99 -25.75 1.33
C LYS A 85 -0.10 -24.69 1.23
N LYS A 86 -0.02 -23.66 2.08
CA LYS A 86 -1.01 -22.59 2.11
C LYS A 86 -0.80 -21.67 0.90
N LYS A 87 -1.88 -21.48 0.14
CA LYS A 87 -1.99 -20.53 -0.96
C LYS A 87 -2.88 -19.37 -0.51
N TYR A 88 -2.33 -18.16 -0.48
CA TYR A 88 -3.05 -16.94 -0.10
C TYR A 88 -3.51 -16.22 -1.37
N ILE A 89 -4.82 -16.13 -1.56
CA ILE A 89 -5.45 -15.54 -2.73
C ILE A 89 -5.90 -14.12 -2.37
N LEU A 90 -5.54 -13.15 -3.20
CA LEU A 90 -5.96 -11.76 -3.00
C LEU A 90 -7.42 -11.57 -3.45
N LEU A 91 -8.19 -10.81 -2.67
CA LEU A 91 -9.57 -10.47 -2.99
C LEU A 91 -9.70 -9.01 -3.43
N ASN A 92 -10.64 -8.75 -4.34
CA ASN A 92 -10.97 -7.43 -4.88
C ASN A 92 -12.49 -7.35 -5.13
N CYS A 93 -12.94 -6.58 -6.13
CA CYS A 93 -14.31 -6.64 -6.63
C CYS A 93 -14.37 -6.90 -8.12
N GLU A 94 -15.40 -7.59 -8.58
CA GLU A 94 -15.84 -7.55 -9.97
C GLU A 94 -17.09 -6.67 -10.10
N ARG A 95 -17.32 -6.14 -11.29
CA ARG A 95 -18.51 -5.36 -11.61
C ARG A 95 -19.37 -6.17 -12.58
N ASN A 96 -20.45 -6.74 -12.06
CA ASN A 96 -21.45 -7.47 -12.85
C ASN A 96 -22.78 -6.72 -12.73
N ASP A 97 -23.40 -6.38 -13.86
CA ASP A 97 -24.70 -5.69 -13.95
C ASP A 97 -24.79 -4.42 -13.10
N GLY A 98 -23.71 -3.64 -13.06
CA GLY A 98 -23.64 -2.40 -12.30
C GLY A 98 -23.40 -2.57 -10.79
N VAL A 99 -23.49 -3.79 -10.25
CA VAL A 99 -23.27 -4.10 -8.83
C VAL A 99 -21.83 -4.58 -8.63
N ARG A 100 -21.17 -4.06 -7.58
CA ARG A 100 -19.84 -4.54 -7.17
C ARG A 100 -19.99 -5.73 -6.24
N ARG A 101 -19.35 -6.85 -6.58
CA ARG A 101 -19.30 -8.05 -5.73
C ARG A 101 -17.87 -8.41 -5.42
N VAL A 102 -17.61 -8.92 -4.23
CA VAL A 102 -16.28 -9.39 -3.85
C VAL A 102 -15.93 -10.59 -4.73
N ALA A 103 -14.73 -10.56 -5.31
CA ALA A 103 -14.24 -11.61 -6.20
C ALA A 103 -12.74 -11.80 -5.99
N ARG A 104 -12.21 -12.94 -6.45
CA ARG A 104 -10.77 -13.17 -6.50
C ARG A 104 -10.13 -12.15 -7.44
N PHE A 105 -8.97 -11.63 -7.05
CA PHE A 105 -8.32 -10.57 -7.78
C PHE A 105 -7.73 -11.09 -9.09
N SER A 106 -8.26 -10.61 -10.20
CA SER A 106 -7.61 -10.59 -11.52
C SER A 106 -7.37 -9.14 -11.95
N SER A 107 -6.42 -8.93 -12.87
CA SER A 107 -6.03 -7.59 -13.33
C SER A 107 -7.15 -6.86 -14.07
N THR A 108 -8.15 -7.59 -14.57
CA THR A 108 -9.32 -7.07 -15.28
C THR A 108 -10.39 -6.46 -14.35
N ASN A 109 -10.36 -6.78 -13.05
CA ASN A 109 -11.36 -6.38 -12.04
C ASN A 109 -11.40 -4.86 -11.71
N GLY A 110 -10.47 -4.06 -12.21
CA GLY A 110 -10.29 -2.67 -11.77
C GLY A 110 -9.90 -2.57 -10.29
N HIS A 111 -9.97 -1.38 -9.68
CA HIS A 111 -9.70 -1.15 -8.25
C HIS A 111 -8.36 -1.70 -7.71
N TRP A 112 -7.31 -1.52 -8.49
CA TRP A 112 -5.95 -1.88 -8.12
C TRP A 112 -4.99 -0.73 -8.34
N CYS A 113 -3.86 -0.76 -7.64
CA CYS A 113 -2.73 0.15 -7.84
C CYS A 113 -1.41 -0.61 -7.92
N LYS A 114 -0.39 0.03 -8.48
CA LYS A 114 0.98 -0.48 -8.47
C LYS A 114 1.55 -0.34 -7.06
N LEU A 115 2.12 -1.43 -6.54
CA LEU A 115 2.94 -1.44 -5.33
C LEU A 115 4.41 -1.47 -5.79
N PRO A 116 5.24 -0.49 -5.43
CA PRO A 116 6.65 -0.49 -5.82
C PRO A 116 7.37 -1.70 -5.23
N PHE A 117 8.03 -2.48 -6.10
CA PHE A 117 8.93 -3.56 -5.65
C PHE A 117 10.30 -2.95 -5.31
N LYS A 118 10.92 -2.30 -6.31
CA LYS A 118 12.14 -1.51 -6.12
C LYS A 118 11.84 -0.40 -5.11
N GLY A 119 12.71 -0.22 -4.11
CA GLY A 119 12.52 0.76 -3.04
C GLY A 119 11.74 0.26 -1.82
N VAL A 120 10.99 -0.84 -1.92
CA VAL A 120 10.41 -1.54 -0.74
C VAL A 120 11.24 -2.77 -0.39
N VAL A 121 11.66 -3.52 -1.41
CA VAL A 121 12.44 -4.75 -1.26
C VAL A 121 13.90 -4.47 -1.62
N ASP A 122 14.82 -4.85 -0.74
CA ASP A 122 16.26 -4.75 -0.98
C ASP A 122 16.79 -5.91 -1.83
N GLU A 123 18.06 -5.84 -2.21
CA GLU A 123 18.74 -6.88 -3.02
C GLU A 123 18.78 -8.25 -2.34
N LYS A 124 18.68 -8.29 -1.01
CA LYS A 124 18.63 -9.51 -0.21
C LYS A 124 17.20 -10.01 -0.01
N ASN A 125 16.24 -9.46 -0.75
CA ASN A 125 14.83 -9.79 -0.68
C ASN A 125 14.19 -9.53 0.70
N ARG A 126 14.72 -8.55 1.43
CA ARG A 126 14.23 -8.09 2.73
C ARG A 126 13.44 -6.80 2.55
N ILE A 127 12.54 -6.54 3.49
CA ILE A 127 11.80 -5.27 3.56
C ILE A 127 12.37 -4.52 4.77
N THR A 128 13.39 -3.69 4.54
CA THR A 128 14.13 -2.98 5.61
C THR A 128 13.22 -2.12 6.47
N ALA A 129 12.20 -1.50 5.86
CA ALA A 129 11.18 -0.76 6.59
C ALA A 129 10.41 -1.63 7.60
N PHE A 130 10.24 -2.92 7.35
CA PHE A 130 9.60 -3.83 8.30
C PHE A 130 10.52 -4.23 9.45
N GLU A 131 11.81 -4.42 9.18
CA GLU A 131 12.83 -4.71 10.21
C GLU A 131 12.98 -3.55 11.21
N ALA A 132 12.83 -2.31 10.74
CA ALA A 132 12.93 -1.11 11.58
C ALA A 132 11.70 -0.86 12.49
N MET A 133 10.59 -1.59 12.30
CA MET A 133 9.37 -1.42 13.11
C MET A 133 9.35 -2.36 14.31
N THR A 134 8.93 -1.84 15.47
CA THR A 134 8.75 -2.60 16.72
C THR A 134 7.47 -3.44 16.74
N ASN A 135 6.53 -3.16 15.83
CA ASN A 135 5.20 -3.78 15.72
C ASN A 135 4.27 -3.51 16.92
N ARG A 136 4.47 -2.40 17.63
CA ARG A 136 3.74 -2.08 18.88
C ARG A 136 3.19 -0.67 18.89
N SER A 137 3.69 0.24 18.05
CA SER A 137 3.33 1.65 18.11
C SER A 137 2.14 1.99 17.21
N VAL A 138 1.23 2.83 17.72
CA VAL A 138 0.11 3.36 16.92
C VAL A 138 0.62 4.16 15.73
N HIS A 139 1.79 4.81 15.85
CA HIS A 139 2.40 5.57 14.76
C HIS A 139 2.85 4.66 13.61
N GLU A 140 3.37 3.46 13.90
CA GLU A 140 3.73 2.45 12.89
C GLU A 140 2.49 1.98 12.12
N LEU A 141 1.40 1.69 12.84
CA LEU A 141 0.12 1.32 12.22
C LEU A 141 -0.39 2.44 11.31
N ASN A 142 -0.41 3.67 11.79
CA ASN A 142 -0.89 4.82 11.02
C ASN A 142 -0.01 5.12 9.81
N ALA A 143 1.30 4.95 9.93
CA ALA A 143 2.24 5.06 8.82
C ALA A 143 1.96 4.02 7.73
N LEU A 144 1.80 2.74 8.08
CA LEU A 144 1.45 1.69 7.11
C LEU A 144 0.11 1.97 6.42
N ARG A 145 -0.90 2.41 7.19
CA ARG A 145 -2.22 2.79 6.65
C ARG A 145 -2.11 3.96 5.67
N LEU A 146 -1.31 4.97 6.01
CA LEU A 146 -1.06 6.13 5.17
C LEU A 146 -0.32 5.73 3.89
N PHE A 147 0.77 4.98 4.00
CA PHE A 147 1.54 4.52 2.83
C PHE A 147 0.66 3.77 1.83
N LEU A 148 -0.11 2.79 2.31
CA LEU A 148 -1.04 2.05 1.47
C LEU A 148 -2.09 2.97 0.85
N TYR A 149 -2.68 3.88 1.63
CA TYR A 149 -3.66 4.82 1.12
C TYR A 149 -3.09 5.73 0.03
N LEU A 150 -1.85 6.23 0.18
CA LEU A 150 -1.17 7.04 -0.85
C LEU A 150 -1.05 6.28 -2.17
N LEU A 151 -0.62 5.02 -2.12
CA LEU A 151 -0.56 4.16 -3.32
C LEU A 151 -1.92 4.00 -4.00
N MET A 152 -3.00 3.96 -3.23
CA MET A 152 -4.37 3.72 -3.72
C MET A 152 -5.05 4.97 -4.30
N VAL A 153 -4.62 6.17 -3.94
CA VAL A 153 -5.17 7.43 -4.45
C VAL A 153 -4.34 8.05 -5.57
N ARG A 154 -3.14 7.50 -5.83
CA ARG A 154 -2.29 7.96 -6.91
C ARG A 154 -3.00 7.85 -8.25
N SER A 155 -3.07 8.98 -8.96
CA SER A 155 -3.64 9.06 -10.30
C SER A 155 -2.79 8.30 -11.31
N ARG A 156 -3.43 7.75 -12.34
CA ARG A 156 -2.72 7.11 -13.46
C ARG A 156 -1.84 8.15 -14.17
N GLY A 157 -0.62 7.76 -14.53
CA GLY A 157 0.33 8.64 -15.22
C GLY A 157 1.16 9.57 -14.32
N PHE A 158 0.83 9.68 -13.02
CA PHE A 158 1.58 10.52 -12.09
C PHE A 158 2.47 9.67 -11.18
N SER A 159 3.71 10.11 -10.97
CA SER A 159 4.62 9.56 -9.96
C SER A 159 4.20 9.97 -8.54
N HIS A 160 3.64 11.17 -8.40
CA HIS A 160 3.16 11.72 -7.14
C HIS A 160 1.72 11.35 -6.81
N SER A 161 1.43 11.22 -5.51
CA SER A 161 0.09 11.09 -4.96
C SER A 161 -0.36 12.45 -4.41
N PHE A 162 -1.49 12.97 -4.89
CA PHE A 162 -2.04 14.25 -4.46
C PHE A 162 -3.23 14.02 -3.54
N VAL A 163 -3.14 14.47 -2.29
CA VAL A 163 -4.23 14.31 -1.33
C VAL A 163 -4.23 15.40 -0.25
N THR A 164 -5.42 15.80 0.17
CA THR A 164 -5.58 16.79 1.24
C THR A 164 -5.53 16.12 2.62
N LEU A 165 -5.11 16.86 3.64
CA LEU A 165 -5.12 16.38 5.03
C LEU A 165 -6.53 15.96 5.48
N LYS A 166 -7.56 16.71 5.07
CA LYS A 166 -8.97 16.36 5.34
C LYS A 166 -9.33 14.98 4.80
N LYS A 167 -8.91 14.66 3.58
CA LYS A 167 -9.16 13.35 2.96
C LYS A 167 -8.43 12.23 3.71
N ILE A 168 -7.15 12.43 4.07
CA ILE A 168 -6.38 11.46 4.87
C ILE A 168 -7.10 11.20 6.20
N LYS A 169 -7.39 12.26 6.97
CA LYS A 169 -8.10 12.17 8.26
C LYS A 169 -9.41 11.42 8.14
N THR A 170 -10.21 11.71 7.10
CA THR A 170 -11.52 11.08 6.91
C THR A 170 -11.41 9.61 6.52
N ARG A 171 -10.48 9.28 5.61
CA ARG A 171 -10.30 7.91 5.11
C ARG A 171 -9.61 6.99 6.10
N LEU A 172 -8.77 7.53 6.98
CA LEU A 172 -8.03 6.77 7.98
C LEU A 172 -8.56 6.97 9.40
N SER A 173 -9.54 7.83 9.65
CA SER A 173 -10.06 8.10 11.00
C SER A 173 -8.96 8.40 12.04
N ILE A 174 -8.00 9.24 11.66
CA ILE A 174 -6.89 9.71 12.52
C ILE A 174 -6.87 11.23 12.59
N ASN A 175 -6.35 11.79 13.68
CA ASN A 175 -6.25 13.24 13.87
C ASN A 175 -5.07 13.84 13.08
N TYR A 176 -5.01 15.17 12.97
CA TYR A 176 -3.96 15.85 12.20
C TYR A 176 -2.55 15.62 12.74
N GLN A 177 -2.37 15.59 14.06
CA GLN A 177 -1.08 15.30 14.67
C GLN A 177 -0.59 13.88 14.33
N GLU A 178 -1.47 12.89 14.39
CA GLU A 178 -1.21 11.51 14.00
C GLU A 178 -0.82 11.40 12.52
N VAL A 179 -1.42 12.22 11.63
CA VAL A 179 -1.03 12.28 10.21
C VAL A 179 0.39 12.82 10.04
N ILE A 180 0.72 13.95 10.67
CA ILE A 180 2.07 14.54 10.57
C ILE A 180 3.14 13.58 11.11
N ILE A 181 2.89 12.93 12.25
CA ILE A 181 3.80 11.92 12.81
C ILE A 181 3.95 10.73 11.86
N ALA A 182 2.84 10.26 11.26
CA ALA A 182 2.88 9.17 10.28
C ALA A 182 3.70 9.54 9.03
N ILE A 183 3.58 10.77 8.53
CA ILE A 183 4.38 11.28 7.41
C ILE A 183 5.87 11.27 7.76
N GLY A 184 6.24 11.88 8.89
CA GLY A 184 7.64 11.93 9.34
C GLY A 184 8.23 10.52 9.54
N TYR A 185 7.44 9.60 10.10
CA TYR A 185 7.86 8.21 10.27
C TYR A 185 8.06 7.51 8.90
N LEU A 186 7.17 7.71 7.93
CA LEU A 186 7.35 7.17 6.58
C LEU A 186 8.59 7.72 5.86
N GLN A 187 8.93 8.99 6.09
CA GLN A 187 10.18 9.57 5.58
C GLN A 187 11.40 8.92 6.23
N SER A 188 11.39 8.71 7.55
CA SER A 188 12.50 8.02 8.25
C SER A 188 12.71 6.57 7.80
N LEU A 189 11.64 5.91 7.33
CA LEU A 189 11.69 4.56 6.78
C LEU A 189 12.05 4.52 5.29
N GLY A 190 12.15 5.68 4.63
CA GLY A 190 12.38 5.79 3.19
C GLY A 190 11.20 5.37 2.31
N LEU A 191 10.01 5.15 2.88
CA LEU A 191 8.80 4.78 2.13
C LEU A 191 8.14 5.99 1.44
N VAL A 192 8.35 7.19 2.00
CA VAL A 192 8.02 8.48 1.38
C VAL A 192 9.32 9.25 1.19
N VAL A 193 9.64 9.58 -0.05
CA VAL A 193 10.89 10.24 -0.44
C VAL A 193 10.76 11.76 -0.35
N LYS A 194 9.63 12.30 -0.81
CA LYS A 194 9.40 13.74 -0.87
C LYS A 194 7.97 14.09 -0.50
N VAL A 195 7.80 15.22 0.19
CA VAL A 195 6.50 15.79 0.55
C VAL A 195 6.53 17.26 0.17
N ASP A 196 5.67 17.67 -0.76
CA ASP A 196 5.52 19.05 -1.20
C ASP A 196 4.14 19.58 -0.77
N VAL A 197 4.13 20.56 0.13
CA VAL A 197 2.90 21.12 0.73
C VAL A 197 2.35 22.31 -0.09
N GLY A 198 3.06 22.72 -1.16
CA GLY A 198 2.75 23.91 -1.96
C GLY A 198 3.32 25.20 -1.37
N THR A 199 3.25 26.31 -2.13
CA THR A 199 3.91 27.59 -1.84
C THR A 199 3.26 28.45 -0.75
N ASN A 200 2.18 27.98 -0.10
CA ASN A 200 1.59 28.70 1.02
C ASN A 200 2.13 28.19 2.35
N SER A 201 3.20 28.87 2.76
CA SER A 201 3.56 29.25 4.14
C SER A 201 3.20 28.29 5.28
N ILE A 202 4.28 27.82 5.90
CA ILE A 202 4.52 27.23 7.23
C ILE A 202 3.58 27.69 8.39
N GLY A 203 2.74 28.71 8.20
CA GLY A 203 1.88 29.30 9.24
C GLY A 203 0.42 28.83 9.28
N ASN A 204 -0.14 28.19 8.24
CA ASN A 204 -1.54 27.71 8.27
C ASN A 204 -1.71 26.42 7.45
N TYR A 205 -1.79 25.28 8.14
CA TYR A 205 -2.26 24.03 7.53
C TYR A 205 -3.75 24.15 7.19
N ASP A 206 -4.09 24.81 6.07
CA ASP A 206 -5.44 24.70 5.54
C ASP A 206 -5.65 23.26 5.04
N GLU A 207 -6.57 22.56 5.72
CA GLU A 207 -6.95 21.17 5.47
C GLU A 207 -7.43 20.90 4.03
N ARG A 208 -7.69 21.97 3.26
CA ARG A 208 -8.13 21.94 1.86
C ARG A 208 -6.97 21.90 0.87
N PHE A 209 -5.75 22.30 1.25
CA PHE A 209 -4.61 22.22 0.34
C PHE A 209 -4.22 20.77 0.08
N SER A 210 -3.92 20.50 -1.19
CA SER A 210 -3.45 19.19 -1.62
C SER A 210 -1.96 19.09 -1.38
N ILE A 211 -1.57 18.10 -0.58
CA ILE A 211 -0.17 17.75 -0.38
C ILE A 211 0.23 16.74 -1.47
N SER A 212 1.40 16.94 -2.05
CA SER A 212 2.01 16.02 -3.00
C SER A 212 3.00 15.11 -2.28
N PHE A 213 2.85 13.79 -2.49
CA PHE A 213 3.70 12.77 -1.91
C PHE A 213 4.41 11.98 -3.00
N LEU A 214 5.73 11.92 -2.95
CA LEU A 214 6.54 10.99 -3.72
C LEU A 214 6.88 9.78 -2.86
N VAL A 215 6.44 8.58 -3.27
CA VAL A 215 6.71 7.32 -2.56
C VAL A 215 7.98 6.66 -3.10
N CYS A 216 8.53 5.70 -2.37
CA CYS A 216 9.67 4.92 -2.85
C CYS A 216 9.37 4.16 -4.17
N GLY A 217 10.43 3.90 -4.94
CA GLY A 217 10.31 3.15 -6.20
C GLY A 217 9.50 3.85 -7.28
N TRP A 218 9.33 5.17 -7.17
CA TRP A 218 8.51 5.98 -8.08
C TRP A 218 8.97 5.87 -9.53
N GLU A 219 10.25 5.59 -9.78
CA GLU A 219 10.81 5.39 -11.13
C GLU A 219 10.13 4.20 -11.84
N GLY A 220 9.73 3.15 -11.09
CA GLY A 220 8.95 2.04 -11.61
C GLY A 220 7.42 2.28 -11.60
N LEU A 221 6.98 3.35 -10.92
CA LEU A 221 5.58 3.76 -10.85
C LEU A 221 5.17 4.67 -12.00
N GLU A 222 6.14 5.33 -12.65
CA GLU A 222 5.93 6.03 -13.91
C GLU A 222 5.32 5.10 -14.96
N TRP A 223 4.41 5.65 -15.75
CA TRP A 223 3.93 4.98 -16.94
C TRP A 223 4.84 5.42 -18.06
N LYS A 224 5.81 4.58 -18.44
CA LYS A 224 6.59 4.79 -19.67
C LYS A 224 5.70 4.38 -20.84
N PRO A 225 5.20 5.32 -21.69
CA PRO A 225 4.28 4.99 -22.79
C PRO A 225 4.90 4.04 -23.81
N ARG A 226 6.22 4.06 -23.92
CA ARG A 226 7.12 3.26 -24.74
C ARG A 226 8.51 3.59 -24.20
N TYR A 227 9.49 2.71 -24.38
CA TYR A 227 10.90 3.09 -24.21
C TYR A 227 11.21 4.15 -25.28
N LEU A 228 10.96 5.42 -24.97
CA LEU A 228 11.53 6.52 -25.71
C LEU A 228 13.02 6.53 -25.36
N SER A 229 13.88 6.59 -26.38
CA SER A 229 15.32 6.79 -26.15
C SER A 229 15.54 8.16 -25.50
N GLU A 230 16.65 8.33 -24.76
CA GLU A 230 16.98 9.59 -24.06
C GLU A 230 16.93 10.84 -24.98
N GLU A 231 17.13 10.65 -26.30
CA GLU A 231 16.98 11.70 -27.31
C GLU A 231 15.52 12.16 -27.53
N GLN A 232 14.56 11.24 -27.42
CA GLN A 232 13.14 11.56 -27.61
C GLN A 232 12.54 12.27 -26.38
N GLU A 233 13.13 12.08 -25.20
CA GLU A 233 12.73 12.72 -23.94
C GLU A 233 13.14 14.22 -23.91
N LYS A 234 14.29 14.57 -24.48
CA LYS A 234 14.74 15.97 -24.63
C LYS A 234 13.86 16.79 -25.56
N ASN A 235 13.31 16.18 -26.61
CA ASN A 235 12.50 16.90 -27.59
C ASN A 235 11.10 17.25 -27.05
N GLN A 236 10.49 16.44 -26.18
CA GLN A 236 9.19 16.76 -25.58
C GLN A 236 9.25 17.90 -24.55
N ILE A 237 10.39 18.12 -23.91
CA ILE A 237 10.56 19.21 -22.93
C ILE A 237 10.65 20.57 -23.66
N ASN A 238 11.16 20.59 -24.89
CA ASN A 238 11.29 21.82 -25.69
C ASN A 238 10.00 22.22 -26.42
N ASP A 239 9.03 21.32 -26.60
CA ASP A 239 7.75 21.63 -27.25
C ASP A 239 6.69 22.20 -26.28
N VAL A 240 7.03 22.36 -25.00
CA VAL A 240 6.14 22.90 -23.95
C VAL A 240 6.57 24.29 -23.47
N PHE A 241 7.60 24.90 -24.10
CA PHE A 241 8.02 26.29 -23.86
C PHE A 241 8.11 27.09 -25.16
#